data_AF-A0A2M6GMY6-F1
#
_entry.id   AF-A0A2M6GMY6-F1
#
_cell.length_a   1.000
_cell.length_b   1.000
_cell.length_c   1.000
_cell.angle_alpha   90.00
_cell.angle_beta   90.00
_cell.angle_gamma   90.00
#
_symmetry.space_group_name_H-M   'P 1'
#
loop_
_entity.id
_entity.type
_entity.pdbx_description
1 polymer ?
#
loop_
_entity_poly.entity_id
_entity_poly.type
_entity_poly.pdbx_seq_one_letter_code
_entity_poly.pdbx_strand_id
1 'polypeptide(L)' 'MDRDIISIKLENELDIVLAYRRAMQLSGLCGMALANQTKFATAVSEISRNVLEHVGHGNIKYSIVEDGGRLYLEG' A
#
# COMPACT_ATOMS: atom_id res chain seq x y z
N MET A 1 -6.78 -13.76 10.74
CA MET A 1 -7.97 -13.10 10.15
C MET A 1 -7.46 -11.83 9.52
N ASP A 2 -7.41 -11.78 8.19
CA ASP A 2 -6.89 -10.60 7.50
C ASP A 2 -7.91 -9.48 7.61
N ARG A 3 -7.47 -8.35 8.16
CA ARG A 3 -8.34 -7.20 8.37
C ARG A 3 -7.94 -6.10 7.41
N ASP A 4 -8.73 -5.93 6.35
CA ASP A 4 -8.63 -4.78 5.46
C ASP A 4 -8.79 -3.49 6.28
N ILE A 5 -7.81 -2.61 6.22
CA ILE A 5 -7.78 -1.36 7.00
C ILE A 5 -8.05 -0.17 6.08
N ILE A 6 -7.50 -0.20 4.87
CA ILE A 6 -7.65 0.87 3.88
C ILE A 6 -7.87 0.23 2.51
N SER A 7 -8.83 0.76 1.76
CA SER A 7 -9.01 0.47 0.34
C SER A 7 -8.99 1.80 -0.43
N ILE A 8 -8.22 1.89 -1.50
CA ILE A 8 -8.14 3.07 -2.36
C ILE A 8 -8.45 2.63 -3.79
N LYS A 9 -9.47 3.26 -4.37
CA LYS A 9 -9.72 3.13 -5.80
C LYS A 9 -8.66 3.90 -6.57
N LEU A 10 -8.14 3.30 -7.62
CA LEU A 10 -7.20 3.91 -8.55
C LEU A 10 -8.00 4.37 -9.77
N GLU A 11 -8.28 5.67 -9.85
CA GLU A 11 -9.02 6.29 -10.95
C GLU A 11 -8.19 7.40 -11.62
N ASN A 12 -7.22 7.97 -10.90
CA ASN A 12 -6.34 9.02 -11.41
C ASN A 12 -4.97 9.03 -10.69
N GLU A 13 -4.07 9.90 -11.14
CA GLU A 13 -2.71 10.02 -10.61
C GLU A 13 -2.65 10.46 -9.13
N LEU A 14 -3.64 11.21 -8.63
CA LEU A 14 -3.69 11.60 -7.22
C LEU A 14 -3.96 10.39 -6.32
N ASP A 15 -4.66 9.37 -6.82
CA ASP A 15 -4.89 8.13 -6.08
C ASP A 15 -3.59 7.34 -5.89
N ILE A 16 -2.67 7.41 -6.87
CA ILE A 16 -1.34 6.82 -6.76
C ILE A 16 -0.53 7.51 -5.64
N VAL A 17 -0.62 8.84 -5.56
CA VAL A 17 0.03 9.62 -4.49
C VAL A 17 -0.58 9.27 -3.13
N LEU A 18 -1.91 9.13 -3.07
CA LEU A 18 -2.59 8.71 -1.85
C LEU A 18 -2.15 7.30 -1.42
N ALA A 19 -2.06 6.35 -2.36
CA ALA A 19 -1.57 5.01 -2.11
C ALA A 19 -0.14 5.03 -1.55
N TYR A 20 0.79 5.77 -2.18
CA TYR A 20 2.17 5.94 -1.69
C TYR A 20 2.20 6.42 -0.23
N ARG A 21 1.44 7.48 0.08
CA ARG A 21 1.44 8.08 1.42
C ARG A 21 0.86 7.13 2.46
N ARG A 22 -0.16 6.33 2.11
CA ARG A 22 -0.70 5.32 3.01
C ARG A 22 0.27 4.17 3.21
N ALA A 23 0.95 3.69 2.17
CA ALA A 23 2.01 2.71 2.30
C ALA A 23 3.12 3.18 3.25
N MET A 24 3.59 4.43 3.13
CA MET A 24 4.56 5.05 4.05
C MET A 24 4.05 5.10 5.49
N GLN A 25 2.81 5.58 5.68
CA GLN A 25 2.23 5.70 7.02
C GLN A 25 2.09 4.34 7.70
N LEU A 26 1.54 3.36 6.99
CA LEU A 26 1.27 2.03 7.52
C LEU A 26 2.57 1.27 7.83
N SER A 27 3.55 1.32 6.92
CA SER A 27 4.87 0.72 7.15
C SER A 27 5.60 1.36 8.33
N GLY A 28 5.44 2.67 8.53
CA GLY A 28 5.93 3.36 9.72
C GLY A 28 5.26 2.90 11.01
N LEU A 29 3.94 2.70 11.00
CA LEU A 29 3.20 2.17 12.15
C LEU A 29 3.60 0.71 12.48
N CYS A 30 4.01 -0.06 11.48
CA CYS A 30 4.56 -1.41 11.66
C CYS A 30 6.03 -1.42 12.11
N GLY A 31 6.64 -0.26 12.36
CA GLY A 31 8.02 -0.16 12.86
C GLY A 31 9.10 -0.46 11.81
N MET A 32 8.77 -0.43 10.52
CA MET A 32 9.76 -0.63 9.46
C MET A 32 10.81 0.49 9.45
N ALA A 33 12.06 0.17 9.12
CA ALA A 33 13.08 1.19 8.88
C ALA A 33 12.70 2.08 7.69
N LEU A 34 13.02 3.38 7.75
CA LEU A 34 12.65 4.37 6.72
C LEU A 34 13.03 3.95 5.30
N ALA A 35 14.22 3.36 5.12
CA ALA A 35 14.66 2.85 3.81
C ALA A 35 13.73 1.76 3.26
N ASN A 36 13.20 0.89 4.12
CA ASN A 36 12.25 -0.15 3.73
C ASN A 36 10.85 0.42 3.50
N GLN A 37 10.43 1.42 4.27
CA GLN A 37 9.17 2.15 4.03
C GLN A 37 9.17 2.76 2.62
N THR A 38 10.23 3.49 2.27
CA THR A 38 10.35 4.12 0.94
C THR A 38 10.35 3.07 -0.17
N LYS A 39 11.11 1.97 -0.03
CA LYS A 39 11.11 0.89 -1.03
C LYS A 39 9.72 0.29 -1.24
N PHE A 40 9.00 0.02 -0.14
CA PHE A 40 7.65 -0.52 -0.20
C PHE A 40 6.68 0.45 -0.87
N ALA A 41 6.69 1.72 -0.45
CA ALA A 41 5.81 2.74 -1.01
C ALA A 41 6.08 2.98 -2.51
N THR A 42 7.35 2.99 -2.93
CA THR A 42 7.70 3.10 -4.35
C THR A 42 7.16 1.91 -5.15
N ALA A 43 7.33 0.68 -4.66
CA ALA A 43 6.81 -0.51 -5.34
C ALA A 43 5.28 -0.44 -5.53
N VAL A 44 4.56 0.00 -4.48
CA VAL A 44 3.12 0.23 -4.54
C VAL A 44 2.74 1.25 -5.61
N SER A 45 3.47 2.38 -5.71
CA SER A 45 3.20 3.40 -6.73
C SER A 45 3.46 2.91 -8.14
N GLU A 46 4.51 2.13 -8.36
CA GLU A 46 4.79 1.55 -9.68
C GLU A 46 3.70 0.58 -10.11
N ILE A 47 3.21 -0.29 -9.21
CA ILE A 47 2.08 -1.18 -9.50
C ILE A 47 0.82 -0.36 -9.79
N SER A 48 0.53 0.65 -8.97
CA SER A 48 -0.65 1.51 -9.14
C SER A 48 -0.63 2.27 -10.48
N ARG A 49 0.54 2.76 -10.90
CA ARG A 49 0.73 3.40 -12.20
C ARG A 49 0.49 2.42 -13.34
N ASN A 50 1.10 1.24 -13.29
CA ASN A 50 0.89 0.20 -14.32
C ASN A 50 -0.59 -0.18 -14.46
N VAL A 51 -1.32 -0.27 -13.35
CA VAL A 51 -2.77 -0.53 -13.38
C VAL A 51 -3.52 0.62 -14.07
N LEU A 52 -3.22 1.87 -13.71
CA LEU A 52 -3.90 3.02 -14.31
C LEU A 52 -3.60 3.16 -15.81
N GLU A 53 -2.34 2.97 -16.22
CA GLU A 53 -1.90 3.10 -17.61
C GLU A 53 -2.43 1.98 -18.53
N HIS A 54 -2.50 0.74 -18.03
CA HIS A 54 -2.83 -0.41 -18.87
C HIS A 54 -4.25 -0.94 -18.68
N VAL A 55 -4.85 -0.73 -17.51
CA VAL A 55 -6.21 -1.23 -17.17
C VAL A 55 -7.21 -0.08 -17.08
N GLY A 56 -6.76 1.13 -16.75
CA GLY A 56 -7.59 2.34 -16.64
C GLY A 56 -8.24 2.54 -15.28
N HIS A 57 -8.49 1.48 -14.51
CA HIS A 57 -8.93 1.58 -13.12
C HIS A 57 -8.50 0.36 -12.28
N GLY A 58 -8.44 0.54 -10.96
CA GLY A 58 -8.08 -0.53 -10.03
C GLY A 58 -8.49 -0.27 -8.60
N ASN A 59 -8.10 -1.17 -7.71
CA ASN A 59 -8.29 -1.01 -6.27
C ASN A 59 -7.08 -1.59 -5.55
N ILE A 60 -6.47 -0.80 -4.67
CA ILE A 60 -5.44 -1.27 -3.74
C ILE A 60 -6.07 -1.44 -2.36
N LYS A 61 -5.69 -2.51 -1.67
CA LYS A 61 -6.13 -2.82 -0.32
C LYS A 61 -4.91 -3.04 0.56
N TYR A 62 -4.92 -2.41 1.72
CA TYR A 62 -3.94 -2.67 2.76
C TYR A 62 -4.59 -3.43 3.89
N SER A 63 -3.94 -4.51 4.30
CA SER A 63 -4.43 -5.39 5.34
C SER A 63 -3.32 -5.64 6.36
N ILE A 64 -3.70 -5.77 7.62
CA ILE A 64 -2.78 -6.28 8.64
C ILE A 64 -3.01 -7.77 8.79
N VAL A 65 -1.92 -8.51 8.66
CA VAL A 65 -1.86 -9.96 8.87
C VAL A 65 -1.17 -10.21 10.19
N GLU A 66 -1.77 -11.02 11.06
CA GLU A 66 -1.17 -11.44 12.32
C GLU A 66 -0.67 -12.88 12.19
N ASP A 67 0.64 -13.09 12.34
CA ASP A 67 1.26 -14.41 12.37
C ASP A 67 2.13 -14.55 13.63
N GLY A 68 1.82 -15.54 14.48
CA GLY A 68 2.58 -15.84 15.69
C GLY A 68 2.72 -14.69 16.70
N GLY A 69 1.79 -13.72 16.72
CA GLY A 69 1.84 -12.53 17.58
C GLY A 69 2.62 -11.33 17.00
N ARG A 70 3.01 -11.39 15.72
CA ARG A 70 3.63 -10.27 14.97
C ARG A 70 2.66 -9.76 13.92
N LEU A 71 2.55 -8.44 13.79
CA LEU A 71 1.70 -7.77 12.80
C LEU A 71 2.53 -7.42 11.57
N TYR A 72 2.05 -7.84 10.39
CA TYR A 72 2.64 -7.58 9.09
C TYR A 72 1.71 -6.72 8.25
N LEU A 73 2.30 -5.83 7.44
CA LEU A 73 1.56 -5.06 6.45
C LEU A 73 1.61 -5.78 5.10
N GLU A 74 0.44 -6.07 4.53
CA GLU A 74 0.28 -6.57 3.18
C GLU A 74 -0.43 -5.51 2.33
N GLY A 75 0.03 -5.31 1.09
CA GLY A 75 -0.50 -4.30 0.16
C GLY A 75 -0.18 -4.62 -1.28
#